data_AF-A0A7V3TX67-F1
#
_entry.id   AF-A0A7V3TX67-F1
#
_cell.length_a   1.000
_cell.length_b   1.000
_cell.length_c   1.000
_cell.angle_alpha   90.00
_cell.angle_beta   90.00
_cell.angle_gamma   90.00
#
_symmetry.space_group_name_H-M   'P 1'
#
loop_
_entity.id
_entity.type
_entity.pdbx_description
1 polymer ?
#
loop_
_entity_poly.entity_id
_entity_poly.type
_entity_poly.pdbx_seq_one_letter_code
_entity_poly.pdbx_strand_id
1 'polypeptide(L)'
;MASISELIRFEHVQDILAQPEAVERTAAALQKARPPEPFPADLASGRFRRLVLTGMGASFHALYPLHLSLTAHGAPSLVVETSELIHYQT
;
A
#
# COMPACT_ATOMS: atom_id res chain seq x y z
N MET A 1 20.41 7.57 -28.77
CA MET A 1 19.87 7.57 -27.39
C MET A 1 19.23 8.91 -27.14
N ALA A 2 18.06 8.97 -26.49
CA ALA A 2 17.42 10.24 -26.14
C ALA A 2 18.27 11.00 -25.11
N SER A 3 18.41 12.30 -25.27
CA SER A 3 19.06 13.18 -24.30
C SER A 3 18.18 13.36 -23.05
N ILE A 4 18.80 13.75 -21.94
CA ILE A 4 18.10 13.98 -20.66
C ILE A 4 16.95 14.99 -20.84
N SER A 5 17.18 16.08 -21.58
CA SER A 5 16.17 17.10 -21.86
C SER A 5 14.98 16.55 -22.67
N GLU A 6 15.19 15.53 -23.49
CA GLU A 6 14.11 14.86 -24.21
C GLU A 6 13.32 13.90 -23.31
N LEU A 7 14.02 13.21 -22.39
CA LEU A 7 13.41 12.28 -21.44
C LEU A 7 12.48 12.98 -20.44
N ILE A 8 12.87 14.16 -19.94
CA ILE A 8 12.07 14.93 -18.95
C ILE A 8 10.70 15.36 -19.51
N ARG A 9 10.50 15.31 -20.83
CA ARG A 9 9.20 15.64 -21.46
C ARG A 9 8.18 14.51 -21.35
N PHE A 10 8.60 13.29 -21.00
CA PHE A 10 7.65 12.18 -20.82
C PHE A 10 7.00 12.25 -19.45
N GLU A 11 5.67 12.10 -19.43
CA GLU A 11 4.84 12.16 -18.21
C GLU A 11 5.33 11.18 -17.13
N HIS A 12 5.58 9.91 -17.48
CA HIS A 12 6.09 8.92 -16.53
C HIS A 12 7.46 9.29 -15.92
N VAL A 13 8.30 10.03 -16.65
CA VAL A 13 9.57 10.54 -16.11
C VAL A 13 9.31 11.67 -15.13
N GLN A 14 8.38 12.57 -15.45
CA GLN A 14 7.97 13.64 -14.53
C GLN A 14 7.35 13.06 -13.26
N ASP A 15 6.53 12.02 -13.37
CA ASP A 15 5.95 11.31 -12.22
C ASP A 15 7.03 10.72 -11.33
N ILE A 16 8.05 10.05 -11.90
CA ILE A 16 9.19 9.51 -11.15
C ILE A 16 9.95 10.64 -10.44
N LEU A 17 10.21 11.75 -11.13
CA LEU A 17 10.92 12.89 -10.55
C LEU A 17 10.11 13.58 -9.44
N ALA A 18 8.78 13.48 -9.47
CA ALA A 18 7.89 14.01 -8.44
C ALA A 18 7.73 13.08 -7.21
N GLN A 19 8.21 11.83 -7.27
CA GLN A 19 8.02 10.86 -6.18
C GLN A 19 8.55 11.31 -4.81
N PRO A 20 9.74 11.95 -4.68
CA PRO A 20 10.23 12.37 -3.37
C PRO A 20 9.25 13.30 -2.65
N GLU A 21 8.75 14.32 -3.34
CA GLU A 21 7.78 15.26 -2.78
C GLU A 21 6.44 14.58 -2.50
N ALA A 22 6.00 13.67 -3.38
CA ALA A 22 4.76 12.91 -3.17
C ALA A 22 4.83 12.02 -1.92
N VAL A 23 5.98 11.39 -1.64
CA VAL A 23 6.21 10.58 -0.44
C VAL A 23 6.22 11.45 0.81
N GLU A 24 6.92 12.59 0.80
CA GLU A 24 6.94 13.53 1.92
C GLU A 24 5.54 14.06 2.26
N ARG A 25 4.78 14.49 1.25
CA ARG A 25 3.39 14.95 1.41
C ARG A 25 2.50 13.84 1.97
N THR A 26 2.64 12.63 1.46
CA THR A 26 1.88 11.46 1.94
C THR A 26 2.19 11.16 3.41
N ALA A 27 3.47 11.13 3.78
CA ALA A 27 3.89 10.89 5.15
C ALA A 27 3.36 11.97 6.11
N ALA A 28 3.47 13.25 5.73
CA ALA A 28 2.95 14.36 6.51
C ALA A 28 1.41 14.32 6.67
N ALA A 29 0.68 13.86 5.66
CA ALA A 29 -0.76 13.66 5.74
C ALA A 29 -1.12 12.50 6.66
N LEU A 30 -0.43 11.36 6.55
CA LEU A 30 -0.66 10.18 7.38
C LEU A 30 -0.35 10.41 8.86
N GLN A 31 0.64 11.25 9.20
CA GLN A 31 0.90 11.65 10.59
C GLN A 31 -0.26 12.41 11.23
N LYS A 32 -1.07 13.10 10.42
CA LYS A 32 -2.26 13.84 10.89
C LYS A 32 -3.53 13.01 10.82
N ALA A 33 -3.53 11.97 9.98
CA ALA A 33 -4.64 11.06 9.85
C ALA A 33 -4.84 10.27 11.15
N ARG A 34 -6.10 10.11 11.54
CA ARG A 34 -6.47 9.20 12.63
C ARG A 34 -7.14 7.99 12.00
N PRO A 35 -6.69 6.76 12.31
CA PRO A 35 -7.43 5.57 11.92
C PRO A 35 -8.86 5.66 12.50
N PRO A 36 -9.88 5.15 11.79
CA PRO A 36 -11.23 5.17 12.30
C PRO A 36 -11.31 4.33 13.57
N GLU A 37 -11.78 4.92 14.67
CA GLU A 37 -12.11 4.14 15.85
C GLU A 37 -13.33 3.24 15.55
N PRO A 38 -13.37 1.99 16.04
CA PRO A 38 -12.47 1.36 17.02
C PRO A 38 -11.32 0.52 16.40
N PHE A 39 -10.95 0.74 15.13
CA PHE A 39 -10.08 -0.17 14.38
C PHE A 39 -8.74 -0.49 15.06
N PRO A 40 -7.99 0.47 15.62
CA PRO A 40 -6.72 0.17 16.28
C PRO A 40 -6.89 -0.76 17.50
N ALA A 41 -7.93 -0.52 18.30
CA ALA A 41 -8.22 -1.32 19.48
C ALA A 41 -8.71 -2.74 19.09
N ASP A 42 -9.56 -2.84 18.07
CA ASP A 42 -10.02 -4.12 17.53
C ASP A 42 -8.86 -4.93 16.94
N LEU A 43 -7.91 -4.28 16.28
CA LEU A 43 -6.72 -4.93 15.76
C LEU A 43 -5.80 -5.42 16.89
N ALA A 44 -5.52 -4.57 17.87
CA ALA A 44 -4.64 -4.89 19.01
C ALA A 44 -5.23 -5.97 19.93
N SER A 45 -6.56 -6.01 20.09
CA SER A 45 -7.24 -7.02 20.90
C SER A 45 -7.35 -8.39 20.21
N GLY A 46 -6.95 -8.50 18.94
CA GLY A 46 -7.10 -9.73 18.17
C GLY A 46 -8.55 -10.04 17.79
N ARG A 47 -9.45 -9.05 17.85
CA ARG A 47 -10.85 -9.20 17.42
C ARG A 47 -10.93 -9.65 15.97
N PHE A 48 -10.04 -9.15 15.12
CA PHE A 48 -9.89 -9.62 13.75
C PHE A 48 -9.04 -10.89 13.70
N ARG A 49 -9.64 -12.00 13.28
CA ARG A 49 -8.92 -13.27 13.10
C ARG A 49 -7.82 -13.18 12.03
N ARG A 50 -8.04 -12.36 11.00
CA ARG A 50 -7.11 -12.19 9.88
C ARG A 50 -7.41 -10.89 9.12
N LEU A 51 -6.35 -10.22 8.69
CA LEU A 51 -6.41 -9.12 7.73
C LEU A 51 -6.17 -9.65 6.31
N VAL A 52 -7.06 -9.33 5.37
CA VAL A 52 -6.87 -9.64 3.95
C VAL A 52 -6.37 -8.39 3.25
N LEU A 53 -5.13 -8.45 2.77
CA LEU A 53 -4.50 -7.41 1.96
C LEU A 53 -4.68 -7.81 0.49
N THR A 54 -5.34 -6.96 -0.29
CA THR A 54 -5.62 -7.22 -1.70
C THR A 54 -5.31 -6.01 -2.56
N GLY A 55 -4.82 -6.28 -3.76
CA GLY A 55 -4.49 -5.30 -4.78
C GLY A 55 -4.28 -5.98 -6.12
N MET A 56 -4.12 -5.19 -7.17
CA MET A 56 -3.82 -5.65 -8.53
C MET A 56 -2.57 -4.94 -9.07
N GLY A 57 -1.68 -5.71 -9.72
CA GLY A 57 -0.44 -5.19 -10.29
C GLY A 57 0.45 -4.50 -9.25
N ALA A 58 0.84 -3.25 -9.50
CA ALA A 58 1.71 -2.49 -8.60
C ALA A 58 1.16 -2.37 -7.16
N SER A 59 -0.16 -2.25 -7.02
CA SER A 59 -0.80 -2.15 -5.70
C SER A 59 -0.74 -3.46 -4.91
N PHE A 60 -0.71 -4.61 -5.57
CA PHE A 60 -0.49 -5.90 -4.92
C PHE A 60 0.92 -5.97 -4.32
N HIS A 61 1.94 -5.61 -5.11
CA HIS A 61 3.32 -5.64 -4.65
C HIS A 61 3.61 -4.61 -3.54
N ALA A 62 2.92 -3.47 -3.55
CA ALA A 62 3.02 -2.46 -2.50
C ALA A 62 2.57 -2.96 -1.11
N LEU A 63 1.77 -4.04 -1.04
CA LEU A 63 1.27 -4.60 0.22
C LEU A 63 2.27 -5.50 0.93
N TYR A 64 3.34 -5.95 0.25
CA TYR A 64 4.28 -6.91 0.83
C TYR A 64 5.00 -6.39 2.08
N PRO A 65 5.53 -5.16 2.13
CA PRO A 65 6.10 -4.62 3.37
C PRO A 65 5.08 -4.54 4.52
N LEU A 66 3.82 -4.22 4.22
CA LEU A 66 2.76 -4.18 5.22
C LEU A 66 2.45 -5.58 5.78
N HIS A 67 2.40 -6.60 4.93
CA HIS A 67 2.25 -7.99 5.35
C HIS A 67 3.34 -8.43 6.34
N LEU A 68 4.60 -8.12 6.02
CA LEU A 68 5.74 -8.42 6.91
C LEU A 68 5.63 -7.68 8.24
N SER A 69 5.23 -6.40 8.21
CA SER A 69 5.06 -5.61 9.44
C SER A 69 3.94 -6.17 10.32
N LEU A 70 2.77 -6.47 9.74
CA LEU A 70 1.63 -7.02 10.49
C LEU A 70 1.97 -8.37 11.11
N THR A 71 2.59 -9.27 10.35
CA THR A 71 2.98 -10.60 10.85
C THR A 71 4.04 -10.51 11.94
N ALA A 72 5.01 -9.59 11.84
CA ALA A 72 6.00 -9.34 12.88
C ALA A 72 5.37 -8.81 14.19
N HIS A 73 4.23 -8.12 14.12
CA HIS A 73 3.48 -7.64 15.29
C HIS A 73 2.37 -8.60 15.76
N GLY A 74 2.37 -9.85 15.28
CA GLY A 74 1.39 -10.85 15.68
C GLY A 74 -0.02 -10.65 15.12
N ALA A 75 -0.20 -9.74 14.16
CA ALA A 75 -1.46 -9.55 13.45
C ALA A 75 -1.49 -10.49 12.22
N PRO A 76 -2.33 -11.55 12.21
CA PRO A 76 -2.36 -12.48 11.09
C PRO A 76 -2.84 -11.77 9.82
N SER A 77 -2.06 -11.85 8.75
CA SER A 77 -2.43 -11.28 7.46
C SER A 77 -2.24 -12.26 6.30
N LEU A 78 -3.08 -12.12 5.28
CA LEU A 78 -3.02 -12.84 4.00
C LEU A 78 -2.91 -11.79 2.89
N VAL A 79 -1.98 -12.01 1.95
CA VAL A 79 -1.92 -11.23 0.72
C VAL A 79 -2.49 -12.07 -0.40
N VAL A 80 -3.45 -11.53 -1.14
CA VAL A 80 -4.11 -12.22 -2.25
C VAL A 80 -4.34 -11.22 -3.37
N GLU A 81 -4.18 -11.67 -4.61
CA GLU A 81 -4.37 -10.80 -5.76
C GLU A 81 -5.89 -10.60 -5.98
N THR A 82 -6.30 -9.37 -6.31
CA THR A 82 -7.73 -9.00 -6.36
C THR A 82 -8.52 -9.82 -7.39
N SER A 83 -7.93 -10.15 -8.55
CA SER A 83 -8.57 -11.01 -9.55
C SER A 83 -8.78 -12.43 -9.05
N GLU A 84 -7.89 -12.98 -8.23
CA GLU A 84 -8.10 -14.29 -7.59
C GLU A 84 -9.28 -14.25 -6.62
N LEU A 85 -9.40 -13.20 -5.79
CA LEU A 85 -10.54 -13.04 -4.89
C LEU A 85 -11.86 -12.98 -5.65
N ILE A 86 -11.92 -12.20 -6.72
CA ILE A 86 -13.13 -12.06 -7.54
C ILE A 86 -13.46 -13.39 -8.23
N HIS A 87 -12.46 -14.07 -8.76
CA HIS A 87 -12.65 -15.34 -9.47
C HIS A 87 -13.23 -16.44 -8.58
N TYR A 88 -12.83 -16.49 -7.31
CA TYR A 88 -13.24 -17.53 -6.35
C TYR A 88 -14.34 -17.09 -5.38
N GLN A 89 -14.98 -15.92 -5.59
CA GLN A 89 -16.08 -15.44 -4.73
C GLN A 89 -17.43 -16.13 -5.02
N THR A 90 -17.58 -16.75 -6.18
CA THR A 90 -18.76 -17.55 -6.57
C THR A 90 -18.76 -18.95 -5.99
#